data_AF-A0A661L7L7-F1
#
_entry.id   AF-A0A661L7L7-F1
#
_cell.length_a   1.000
_cell.length_b   1.000
_cell.length_c   1.000
_cell.angle_alpha   90.00
_cell.angle_beta   90.00
_cell.angle_gamma   90.00
#
_symmetry.space_group_name_H-M   'P 1'
#
loop_
_entity.id
_entity.type
_entity.pdbx_description
1 polymer ?
#
loop_
_entity_poly.entity_id
_entity_poly.type
_entity_poly.pdbx_seq_one_letter_code
_entity_poly.pdbx_strand_id
1 'polypeptide(L)'
;MDSRKIREKFLHYFKDHGHEIVKSASLVPQDDPTLLFINAGMAPFKNLFLGLEKRSYTRATSSQKCVRAGGKHNDLNEVGYTNRHHTFFEMLGNFSFGDYFKEGAIDMAWELLTAGYGIPEKKLWVSVYTDDDEAYKIWNENIGVPHEKILRLGGEDNFWSMGNTGPCGPCSEIYIDQGAEVGCGKPTCKPGCGCDRYLEIWNLVFTQYNREPDGALTPLPRPNIDTGMGLERLAAVLQGVYSNYDSDLFVDIVQLTEELAELRYGQDSKRDISFKVIADHSRTAAFLIADGIMPSNEGRGYVLRRIIRRAIRYGQVLGLKGPFLHRLTDKVVDLMNPDYPELGQSKRFIEEVVINEEQRFADTLFHGLSLLKEEMDQLRSKESHIIPGSLIFRLYDTFGFPPDLVEDIARDDDFSIDLEGFDKAMAEQRATSQRSWKGSGQEVIPEIYRMLDSRGLDCRFLGYETLRAEGKVIS
;
A
#
# COMPACT_ATOMS: atom_id res chain seq x y z
N MET A 1 8.16 21.30 -8.05
CA MET A 1 9.18 20.38 -8.60
C MET A 1 8.46 19.13 -9.09
N ASP A 2 8.81 18.55 -10.24
CA ASP A 2 8.16 17.30 -10.70
C ASP A 2 8.60 16.09 -9.87
N SER A 3 7.76 15.06 -9.79
CA SER A 3 7.94 13.86 -8.96
C SER A 3 9.23 13.10 -9.25
N ARG A 4 9.63 13.01 -10.52
CA ARG A 4 10.89 12.36 -10.94
C ARG A 4 12.10 13.09 -10.40
N LYS A 5 12.15 14.42 -10.51
CA LYS A 5 13.22 15.23 -9.92
C LYS A 5 13.25 15.14 -8.39
N ILE A 6 12.08 15.04 -7.76
CA ILE A 6 12.00 14.83 -6.30
C ILE A 6 12.63 13.48 -5.93
N ARG A 7 12.23 12.40 -6.60
CA ARG A 7 12.78 11.05 -6.40
C ARG A 7 14.30 11.03 -6.62
N GLU A 8 14.77 11.55 -7.75
CA GLU A 8 16.19 11.60 -8.09
C GLU A 8 16.98 12.41 -7.07
N LYS A 9 16.47 13.57 -6.65
CA LYS A 9 17.11 14.42 -5.66
C LYS A 9 17.25 13.73 -4.30
N PHE A 10 16.21 13.03 -3.85
CA PHE A 10 16.25 12.23 -2.63
C PHE A 10 17.36 11.19 -2.69
N LEU A 11 17.36 10.36 -3.74
CA LEU A 11 18.33 9.26 -3.88
C LEU A 11 19.77 9.77 -3.97
N HIS A 12 20.00 10.84 -4.73
CA HIS A 12 21.34 11.43 -4.87
C HIS A 12 21.80 12.14 -3.60
N TYR A 13 20.92 12.85 -2.90
CA TYR A 13 21.25 13.45 -1.61
C TYR A 13 21.79 12.39 -0.64
N PHE A 14 21.09 11.27 -0.48
CA PHE A 14 21.57 10.20 0.42
C PHE A 14 22.81 9.48 -0.10
N LYS A 15 22.95 9.33 -1.42
CA LYS A 15 24.18 8.82 -2.04
C LYS A 15 25.39 9.69 -1.71
N ASP A 16 25.25 11.01 -1.78
CA ASP A 16 26.29 11.96 -1.43
C ASP A 16 26.63 11.91 0.08
N HIS A 17 25.72 11.40 0.90
CA HIS A 17 25.90 11.08 2.33
C HIS A 17 26.34 9.62 2.59
N GLY A 18 26.84 8.93 1.56
CA GLY A 18 27.44 7.60 1.66
C GLY A 18 26.45 6.43 1.68
N HIS A 19 25.20 6.63 1.24
CA HIS A 19 24.22 5.55 1.09
C HIS A 19 24.36 4.85 -0.25
N GLU A 20 24.23 3.53 -0.27
CA GLU A 20 24.07 2.77 -1.51
C GLU A 20 22.66 2.96 -2.07
N ILE A 21 22.51 3.33 -3.34
CA ILE A 21 21.20 3.38 -4.00
C ILE A 21 20.79 1.94 -4.34
N VAL A 22 19.74 1.45 -3.67
CA VAL A 22 19.21 0.10 -3.89
C VAL A 22 17.94 0.18 -4.75
N LYS A 23 17.85 -0.66 -5.79
CA LYS A 23 16.64 -0.76 -6.63
C LYS A 23 15.45 -1.22 -5.77
N SER A 24 14.27 -0.66 -6.02
CA SER A 24 13.02 -1.16 -5.46
C SER A 24 12.89 -2.67 -5.64
N ALA A 25 12.53 -3.37 -4.59
CA ALA A 25 12.12 -4.77 -4.66
C ALA A 25 10.75 -4.91 -5.34
N SER A 26 10.44 -6.14 -5.76
CA SER A 26 9.11 -6.53 -6.22
C SER A 26 8.06 -6.33 -5.13
N LEU A 27 6.83 -5.98 -5.50
CA LEU A 27 5.69 -5.91 -4.58
C LEU A 27 5.38 -7.26 -3.92
N VAL A 28 5.83 -8.37 -4.52
CA VAL A 28 5.74 -9.73 -3.97
C VAL A 28 6.99 -10.02 -3.13
N PRO A 29 6.87 -10.15 -1.79
CA PRO A 29 7.97 -10.58 -0.95
C PRO A 29 8.43 -12.00 -1.33
N GLN A 30 9.73 -12.19 -1.54
CA GLN A 30 10.31 -13.50 -1.90
C GLN A 30 10.40 -14.44 -0.68
N ASP A 31 10.82 -13.91 0.47
CA ASP A 31 11.19 -14.71 1.65
C ASP A 31 10.32 -14.43 2.89
N ASP A 32 9.14 -13.82 2.72
CA ASP A 32 8.22 -13.56 3.83
C ASP A 32 6.79 -14.01 3.49
N PRO A 33 6.37 -15.23 3.92
CA PRO A 33 5.03 -15.73 3.68
C PRO A 33 3.95 -15.02 4.50
N THR A 34 4.33 -14.23 5.52
CA THR A 34 3.40 -13.49 6.37
C THR A 34 2.98 -12.16 5.76
N LEU A 35 3.79 -11.64 4.82
CA LEU A 35 3.55 -10.35 4.17
C LEU A 35 2.85 -10.54 2.81
N LEU A 36 1.68 -9.92 2.68
CA LEU A 36 0.91 -10.01 1.44
C LEU A 36 1.57 -9.20 0.32
N PHE A 37 1.94 -7.94 0.61
CA PHE A 37 2.69 -7.08 -0.30
C PHE A 37 3.72 -6.28 0.47
N ILE A 38 4.80 -5.87 -0.20
CA ILE A 38 5.70 -4.87 0.38
C ILE A 38 4.91 -3.58 0.62
N ASN A 39 4.84 -3.16 1.88
CA ASN A 39 4.05 -2.03 2.36
C ASN A 39 4.92 -0.86 2.89
N ALA A 40 6.24 -1.07 2.96
CA ALA A 40 7.23 -0.10 3.42
C ALA A 40 8.61 -0.35 2.78
N GLY A 41 9.44 0.70 2.73
CA GLY A 41 10.80 0.66 2.19
C GLY A 41 11.75 -0.28 2.92
N MET A 42 11.51 -0.53 4.21
CA MET A 42 12.34 -1.41 5.05
C MET A 42 12.13 -2.91 4.81
N ALA A 43 11.01 -3.32 4.22
CA ALA A 43 10.63 -4.73 4.14
C ALA A 43 11.70 -5.61 3.44
N PRO A 44 12.30 -5.18 2.31
CA PRO A 44 13.44 -5.87 1.67
C PRO A 44 14.69 -6.00 2.56
N PHE A 45 14.82 -5.15 3.58
CA PHE A 45 16.00 -5.07 4.45
C PHE A 45 15.76 -5.71 5.82
N LYS A 46 14.62 -6.36 6.05
CA LYS A 46 14.26 -6.98 7.35
C LYS A 46 15.38 -7.82 7.96
N ASN A 47 16.05 -8.66 7.16
CA ASN A 47 17.12 -9.52 7.65
C ASN A 47 18.41 -8.74 8.01
N LEU A 48 18.66 -7.58 7.39
CA LEU A 48 19.74 -6.68 7.79
C LEU A 48 19.45 -6.02 9.14
N PHE A 49 18.22 -5.55 9.34
CA PHE A 49 17.79 -5.01 10.64
C PHE A 49 17.93 -6.01 11.79
N LEU A 50 17.64 -7.29 11.52
CA LEU A 50 17.80 -8.38 12.49
C LEU A 50 19.25 -8.89 12.62
N GLY A 51 20.18 -8.43 11.77
CA GLY A 51 21.56 -8.91 11.74
C GLY A 51 21.74 -10.35 11.22
N LEU A 52 20.69 -10.92 10.61
CA LEU A 52 20.69 -12.25 10.00
C LEU A 52 21.38 -12.26 8.63
N GLU A 53 21.47 -11.09 8.00
CA GLU A 53 22.10 -10.88 6.72
C GLU A 53 23.19 -9.80 6.81
N LYS A 54 24.21 -9.89 5.95
CA LYS A 54 25.23 -8.85 5.78
C LYS A 54 25.35 -8.48 4.31
N ARG A 55 25.42 -7.18 4.03
CA ARG A 55 25.69 -6.61 2.71
C ARG A 55 27.06 -5.91 2.71
N SER A 56 27.53 -5.51 1.53
CA SER A 56 28.75 -4.71 1.37
C SER A 56 28.62 -3.26 1.86
N TYR A 57 27.39 -2.80 2.13
CA TYR A 57 27.07 -1.46 2.60
C TYR A 57 26.40 -1.49 3.98
N THR A 58 26.62 -0.45 4.76
CA THR A 58 25.97 -0.21 6.07
C THR A 58 24.89 0.86 6.00
N ARG A 59 24.77 1.56 4.86
CA ARG A 59 23.80 2.61 4.58
C ARG A 59 23.15 2.35 3.23
N ALA A 60 21.83 2.51 3.14
CA ALA A 60 21.11 2.33 1.89
C ALA A 60 20.04 3.39 1.69
N THR A 61 19.68 3.67 0.43
CA THR A 61 18.54 4.51 0.08
C THR A 61 17.77 3.91 -1.10
N SER A 62 16.45 4.05 -1.11
CA SER A 62 15.60 3.53 -2.19
C SER A 62 14.32 4.35 -2.36
N SER A 63 13.70 4.20 -3.55
CA SER A 63 12.28 4.56 -3.80
C SER A 63 11.52 3.26 -3.98
N GLN A 64 10.94 2.74 -2.89
CA GLN A 64 10.30 1.43 -2.87
C GLN A 64 8.85 1.54 -3.34
N LYS A 65 8.47 0.69 -4.29
CA LYS A 65 7.08 0.41 -4.64
C LYS A 65 6.37 -0.20 -3.43
N CYS A 66 5.26 0.39 -2.98
CA CYS A 66 4.51 -0.08 -1.82
C CYS A 66 3.04 -0.29 -2.17
N VAL A 67 2.44 -1.35 -1.61
CA VAL A 67 0.99 -1.58 -1.66
C VAL A 67 0.40 -1.78 -0.26
N ARG A 68 -0.65 -1.02 0.04
CA ARG A 68 -1.44 -1.08 1.28
C ARG A 68 -2.90 -1.40 1.00
N ALA A 69 -3.14 -2.65 0.60
CA ALA A 69 -4.47 -3.16 0.25
C ALA A 69 -4.80 -4.51 0.94
N GLY A 70 -4.22 -4.75 2.12
CA GLY A 70 -4.48 -5.95 2.92
C GLY A 70 -3.55 -6.10 4.14
N GLY A 71 -3.96 -6.94 5.09
CA GLY A 71 -3.24 -7.16 6.35
C GLY A 71 -3.40 -5.99 7.33
N LYS A 72 -2.40 -5.78 8.19
CA LYS A 72 -2.38 -4.71 9.22
C LYS A 72 -2.42 -3.30 8.60
N HIS A 73 -1.82 -3.11 7.43
CA HIS A 73 -1.75 -1.84 6.74
C HIS A 73 -2.64 -1.90 5.50
N ASN A 74 -3.89 -1.46 5.66
CA ASN A 74 -4.91 -1.51 4.61
C ASN A 74 -5.58 -0.15 4.47
N ASP A 75 -5.23 0.57 3.41
CA ASP A 75 -5.76 1.90 3.12
C ASP A 75 -6.88 1.84 2.06
N LEU A 76 -7.28 0.64 1.63
CA LEU A 76 -8.23 0.42 0.53
C LEU A 76 -9.52 1.25 0.71
N ASN A 77 -10.11 1.23 1.91
CA ASN A 77 -11.38 1.92 2.19
C ASN A 77 -11.26 3.45 2.26
N GLU A 78 -10.04 3.99 2.40
CA GLU A 78 -9.75 5.44 2.47
C GLU A 78 -9.43 6.05 1.10
N VAL A 79 -9.06 5.21 0.13
CA VAL A 79 -8.75 5.64 -1.24
C VAL A 79 -9.98 6.29 -1.88
N GLY A 80 -9.78 7.47 -2.47
CA GLY A 80 -10.82 8.27 -3.10
C GLY A 80 -11.57 9.20 -2.15
N TYR A 81 -11.77 8.78 -0.91
CA TYR A 81 -12.45 9.59 0.12
C TYR A 81 -11.53 10.62 0.76
N THR A 82 -10.23 10.34 0.80
CA THR A 82 -9.21 11.26 1.30
C THR A 82 -8.28 11.73 0.18
N ASN A 83 -7.55 12.80 0.44
CA ASN A 83 -6.61 13.40 -0.52
C ASN A 83 -5.20 12.78 -0.49
N ARG A 84 -4.95 11.82 0.42
CA ARG A 84 -3.59 11.37 0.77
C ARG A 84 -3.38 9.86 0.83
N HIS A 85 -4.45 9.07 0.85
CA HIS A 85 -4.36 7.61 0.88
C HIS A 85 -4.43 7.01 -0.52
N HIS A 86 -3.62 5.98 -0.72
CA HIS A 86 -3.41 5.28 -1.98
C HIS A 86 -3.31 3.78 -1.70
N THR A 87 -3.73 2.94 -2.64
CA THR A 87 -3.42 1.51 -2.55
C THR A 87 -1.99 1.26 -3.00
N PHE A 88 -1.50 1.94 -4.04
CA PHE A 88 -0.12 1.91 -4.50
C PHE A 88 0.53 3.28 -4.33
N PHE A 89 1.73 3.32 -3.77
CA PHE A 89 2.51 4.55 -3.62
C PHE A 89 4.00 4.24 -3.59
N GLU A 90 4.82 5.28 -3.69
CA GLU A 90 6.26 5.16 -3.55
C GLU A 90 6.74 5.69 -2.21
N MET A 91 7.56 4.89 -1.54
CA MET A 91 8.20 5.27 -0.28
C MET A 91 9.69 5.55 -0.52
N LEU A 92 10.05 6.82 -0.36
CA LEU A 92 11.44 7.28 -0.33
C LEU A 92 12.01 6.98 1.07
N GLY A 93 13.08 6.20 1.15
CA GLY A 93 13.69 5.81 2.42
C GLY A 93 15.21 5.90 2.41
N ASN A 94 15.76 6.33 3.54
CA ASN A 94 17.16 6.14 3.93
C ASN A 94 17.24 5.21 5.13
N PHE A 95 18.22 4.31 5.10
CA PHE A 95 18.38 3.22 6.05
C PHE A 95 19.81 3.18 6.59
N SER A 96 19.94 2.93 7.89
CA SER A 96 21.21 2.73 8.60
C SER A 96 21.20 1.36 9.26
N PHE A 97 22.20 0.53 8.96
CA PHE A 97 22.37 -0.81 9.52
C PHE A 97 23.50 -0.82 10.55
N GLY A 98 23.23 -0.31 11.75
CA GLY A 98 24.21 -0.18 12.83
C GLY A 98 25.33 0.84 12.55
N ASP A 99 25.01 1.94 11.86
CA ASP A 99 25.93 3.02 11.50
C ASP A 99 25.55 4.33 12.22
N TYR A 100 24.87 5.28 11.56
CA TYR A 100 24.31 6.46 12.23
C TYR A 100 22.97 6.14 12.90
N PHE A 101 22.56 6.98 13.85
CA PHE A 101 21.29 6.84 14.58
C PHE A 101 20.50 8.16 14.59
N LYS A 102 19.82 8.52 15.68
CA LYS A 102 18.86 9.62 15.75
C LYS A 102 19.38 10.96 15.22
N GLU A 103 20.54 11.41 15.71
CA GLU A 103 21.12 12.72 15.34
C GLU A 103 21.34 12.81 13.82
N GLY A 104 22.09 11.86 13.25
CA GLY A 104 22.32 11.83 11.81
C GLY A 104 21.04 11.67 10.97
N ALA A 105 20.06 10.90 11.45
CA ALA A 105 18.78 10.73 10.75
C ALA A 105 17.97 12.04 10.72
N ILE A 106 17.89 12.73 11.86
CA ILE A 106 17.17 13.99 12.01
C ILE A 106 17.86 15.11 11.22
N ASP A 107 19.19 15.23 11.32
CA ASP A 107 19.98 16.23 10.60
C ASP A 107 19.78 16.12 9.09
N MET A 108 19.96 14.92 8.53
CA MET A 108 19.82 14.69 7.08
C MET A 108 18.39 14.93 6.60
N ALA A 109 17.38 14.50 7.38
CA ALA A 109 15.99 14.72 7.02
C ALA A 109 15.64 16.21 7.00
N TRP A 110 16.06 16.95 8.03
CA TRP A 110 15.80 18.38 8.13
C TRP A 110 16.50 19.19 7.05
N GLU A 111 17.79 18.91 6.79
CA GLU A 111 18.56 19.57 5.74
C GLU A 111 17.93 19.33 4.37
N LEU A 112 17.55 18.09 4.04
CA LEU A 112 16.95 17.79 2.75
C LEU A 112 15.61 18.50 2.56
N LEU A 113 14.75 18.57 3.59
CA LEU A 113 13.47 19.28 3.47
C LEU A 113 13.66 20.80 3.32
N THR A 114 14.54 21.40 4.13
CA THR A 114 14.67 22.85 4.25
C THR A 114 15.61 23.42 3.20
N ALA A 115 16.87 22.99 3.18
CA ALA A 115 17.88 23.46 2.22
C ALA A 115 17.75 22.74 0.87
N GLY A 116 17.45 21.44 0.88
CA GLY A 116 17.30 20.65 -0.35
C GLY A 116 16.04 21.06 -1.13
N TYR A 117 14.86 20.87 -0.56
CA TYR A 117 13.60 21.16 -1.24
C TYR A 117 13.11 22.60 -1.09
N GLY A 118 13.70 23.39 -0.20
CA GLY A 118 13.31 24.78 0.02
C GLY A 118 12.02 24.93 0.83
N ILE A 119 11.62 23.92 1.60
CA ILE A 119 10.40 23.99 2.41
C ILE A 119 10.65 24.95 3.57
N PRO A 120 9.82 25.99 3.77
CA PRO A 120 10.01 26.93 4.85
C PRO A 120 9.91 26.24 6.22
N GLU A 121 10.95 26.34 7.04
CA GLU A 121 11.01 25.80 8.41
C GLU A 121 9.79 26.22 9.26
N LYS A 122 9.30 27.44 9.06
CA LYS A 122 8.11 27.96 9.75
C LYS A 122 6.82 27.18 9.45
N LYS A 123 6.78 26.35 8.42
CA LYS A 123 5.64 25.47 8.11
C LYS A 123 5.84 24.06 8.66
N LEU A 124 7.05 23.69 9.06
CA LEU A 124 7.35 22.35 9.56
C LEU A 124 7.04 22.22 11.05
N TRP A 125 6.53 21.05 11.41
CA TRP A 125 6.24 20.59 12.76
C TRP A 125 6.81 19.18 12.91
N VAL A 126 7.13 18.78 14.14
CA VAL A 126 7.65 17.44 14.41
C VAL A 126 6.93 16.78 15.58
N SER A 127 6.85 15.46 15.57
CA SER A 127 6.43 14.66 16.72
C SER A 127 7.54 13.72 17.18
N VAL A 128 7.53 13.36 18.45
CA VAL A 128 8.42 12.37 19.06
C VAL A 128 7.62 11.50 20.04
N TYR A 129 8.09 10.28 20.27
CA TYR A 129 7.51 9.40 21.29
C TYR A 129 7.59 10.04 22.68
N THR A 130 6.53 9.90 23.48
CA THR A 130 6.41 10.55 24.80
C THR A 130 7.63 10.36 25.69
N ASP A 131 8.23 9.17 25.67
CA ASP A 131 9.38 8.81 26.51
C ASP A 131 10.75 8.98 25.80
N ASP A 132 10.78 9.53 24.57
CA ASP A 132 12.01 9.74 23.80
C ASP A 132 12.57 11.18 23.97
N ASP A 133 13.17 11.41 25.14
CA ASP A 133 13.82 12.69 25.46
C ASP A 133 15.02 13.01 24.58
N GLU A 134 15.68 11.98 24.04
CA GLU A 134 16.84 12.14 23.14
C GLU A 134 16.41 12.78 21.82
N ALA A 135 15.36 12.25 21.18
CA ALA A 135 14.82 12.82 19.93
C ALA A 135 14.30 14.24 20.16
N TYR A 136 13.61 14.50 21.27
CA TYR A 136 13.15 15.84 21.64
C TYR A 136 14.31 16.83 21.74
N LYS A 137 15.40 16.42 22.41
CA LYS A 137 16.58 17.27 22.60
C LYS A 137 17.26 17.60 21.26
N ILE A 138 17.42 16.61 20.38
CA ILE A 138 18.01 16.82 19.05
C ILE A 138 17.18 17.85 18.26
N TRP A 139 15.86 17.69 18.21
CA TRP A 139 14.99 18.65 17.51
C TRP A 139 15.04 20.06 18.10
N ASN A 140 14.99 20.18 19.43
CA ASN A 140 14.89 21.48 20.09
C ASN A 140 16.24 22.21 20.16
N GLU A 141 17.33 21.50 20.50
CA GLU A 141 18.64 22.11 20.77
C GLU A 141 19.58 22.08 19.56
N ASN A 142 19.63 20.96 18.82
CA ASN A 142 20.57 20.82 17.69
C ASN A 142 19.99 21.42 16.41
N ILE A 143 18.75 21.08 16.08
CA ILE A 143 18.06 21.62 14.90
C ILE A 143 17.50 23.02 15.15
N GLY A 144 17.03 23.28 16.38
CA GLY A 144 16.44 24.57 16.75
C GLY A 144 14.95 24.69 16.44
N VAL A 145 14.21 23.57 16.35
CA VAL A 145 12.75 23.60 16.21
C VAL A 145 12.13 24.16 17.50
N PRO A 146 11.26 25.18 17.44
CA PRO A 146 10.63 25.74 18.63
C PRO A 146 9.80 24.70 19.39
N HIS A 147 9.86 24.72 20.73
CA HIS A 147 9.16 23.76 21.60
C HIS A 147 7.66 23.63 21.30
N GLU A 148 6.99 24.72 20.91
CA GLU A 148 5.56 24.72 20.57
C GLU A 148 5.23 23.92 19.30
N LYS A 149 6.24 23.57 18.50
CA LYS A 149 6.15 22.77 17.28
C LYS A 149 6.68 21.35 17.41
N ILE A 150 7.11 20.97 18.60
CA ILE A 150 7.55 19.61 18.93
C ILE A 150 6.46 18.96 19.77
N LEU A 151 5.73 18.02 19.18
CA LEU A 151 4.69 17.27 19.87
C LEU A 151 5.26 15.99 20.48
N ARG A 152 4.80 15.66 21.69
CA ARG A 152 5.03 14.34 22.30
C ARG A 152 3.75 13.52 22.15
N LEU A 153 3.81 12.42 21.40
CA LEU A 153 2.66 11.54 21.18
C LEU A 153 2.91 10.12 21.71
N GLY A 154 1.82 9.41 21.98
CA GLY A 154 1.83 8.07 22.57
C GLY A 154 2.25 6.97 21.59
N GLY A 155 2.18 5.73 22.06
CA GLY A 155 2.61 4.56 21.28
C GLY A 155 1.74 4.22 20.07
N GLU A 156 0.53 4.77 19.98
CA GLU A 156 -0.31 4.62 18.78
C GLU A 156 0.22 5.43 17.60
N ASP A 157 0.86 6.58 17.87
CA ASP A 157 1.36 7.50 16.83
C ASP A 157 2.88 7.36 16.65
N ASN A 158 3.66 7.40 17.74
CA ASN A 158 5.12 7.49 17.67
C ASN A 158 5.86 6.22 18.12
N PHE A 159 5.23 5.04 18.02
CA PHE A 159 5.92 3.76 18.19
C PHE A 159 5.65 2.84 17.01
N TRP A 160 6.64 2.72 16.13
CA TRP A 160 6.49 1.96 14.90
C TRP A 160 6.82 0.48 15.09
N SER A 161 6.07 -0.39 14.42
CA SER A 161 6.31 -1.84 14.38
C SER A 161 5.97 -2.42 13.01
N MET A 162 6.89 -3.24 12.46
CA MET A 162 6.74 -3.87 11.14
C MET A 162 5.48 -4.73 11.04
N GLY A 163 5.10 -5.39 12.12
CA GLY A 163 3.97 -6.29 12.19
C GLY A 163 3.60 -6.61 13.64
N ASN A 164 3.09 -7.81 13.88
CA ASN A 164 2.86 -8.31 15.23
C ASN A 164 4.17 -8.72 15.91
N THR A 165 5.20 -9.06 15.13
CA THR A 165 6.56 -9.39 15.56
C THR A 165 7.58 -8.70 14.66
N GLY A 166 8.84 -8.69 15.08
CA GLY A 166 9.96 -8.16 14.29
C GLY A 166 10.50 -6.80 14.77
N PRO A 167 11.38 -6.16 13.97
CA PRO A 167 12.01 -4.90 14.33
C PRO A 167 10.98 -3.78 14.59
N CYS A 168 11.22 -3.01 15.65
CA CYS A 168 10.35 -1.91 16.10
C CYS A 168 11.14 -0.87 16.92
N GLY A 169 10.51 0.26 17.20
CA GLY A 169 11.11 1.32 18.02
C GLY A 169 10.28 2.61 18.04
N PRO A 170 10.68 3.59 18.85
CA PRO A 170 10.11 4.92 18.79
C PRO A 170 10.36 5.53 17.41
N CYS A 171 9.48 6.43 16.99
CA CYS A 171 9.67 7.19 15.77
C CYS A 171 9.40 8.68 15.98
N SER A 172 9.84 9.47 15.01
CA SER A 172 9.62 10.90 14.94
C SER A 172 9.09 11.24 13.56
N GLU A 173 7.95 11.92 13.50
CA GLU A 173 7.32 12.29 12.23
C GLU A 173 7.48 13.78 11.97
N ILE A 174 7.67 14.15 10.71
CA ILE A 174 7.73 15.53 10.23
C ILE A 174 6.42 15.83 9.49
N TYR A 175 5.77 16.90 9.89
CA TYR A 175 4.52 17.38 9.30
C TYR A 175 4.73 18.73 8.65
N ILE A 176 3.94 19.00 7.61
CA ILE A 176 3.81 20.33 7.03
C ILE A 176 2.44 20.93 7.35
N ASP A 177 2.43 22.18 7.83
CA ASP A 177 1.24 23.02 7.91
C ASP A 177 0.90 23.53 6.49
N GLN A 178 -0.08 22.87 5.88
CA GLN A 178 -0.59 23.21 4.56
C GLN A 178 -1.35 24.54 4.53
N GLY A 179 -1.82 25.03 5.69
CA GLY A 179 -2.56 26.28 5.82
C GLY A 179 -3.91 26.12 6.54
N ALA A 180 -4.45 27.23 7.03
CA ALA A 180 -5.72 27.22 7.77
C ALA A 180 -6.92 26.86 6.88
N GLU A 181 -6.81 27.11 5.57
CA GLU A 181 -7.82 26.86 4.55
C GLU A 181 -8.19 25.39 4.37
N VAL A 182 -7.27 24.47 4.67
CA VAL A 182 -7.51 23.01 4.66
C VAL A 182 -7.75 22.45 6.06
N GLY A 183 -7.73 23.29 7.08
CA GLY A 183 -7.93 22.89 8.47
C GLY A 183 -9.40 22.80 8.87
N CYS A 184 -9.66 22.13 9.99
CA CYS A 184 -11.02 22.02 10.55
C CYS A 184 -11.54 23.29 11.24
N GLY A 185 -10.82 24.41 11.15
CA GLY A 185 -11.17 25.69 11.80
C GLY A 185 -11.08 25.70 13.34
N LYS A 186 -10.81 24.57 13.99
CA LYS A 186 -10.70 24.49 15.45
C LYS A 186 -9.41 25.16 15.94
N PRO A 187 -9.42 25.93 17.04
CA PRO A 187 -8.21 26.52 17.63
C PRO A 187 -7.16 25.48 18.04
N THR A 188 -7.60 24.24 18.31
CA THR A 188 -6.75 23.11 18.70
C THR A 188 -6.21 22.32 17.51
N CYS A 189 -6.37 22.81 16.27
CA CYS A 189 -5.86 22.17 15.07
C CYS A 189 -4.32 22.19 15.08
N LYS A 190 -3.74 21.00 15.28
CA LYS A 190 -2.30 20.70 15.34
C LYS A 190 -2.05 19.31 14.74
N PRO A 191 -0.80 18.88 14.49
CA PRO A 191 -0.53 17.49 14.07
C PRO A 191 -1.16 16.48 15.05
N GLY A 192 -1.65 15.36 14.51
CA GLY A 192 -2.54 14.42 15.21
C GLY A 192 -4.05 14.75 15.09
N CYS A 193 -4.41 15.88 14.47
CA CYS A 193 -5.80 16.15 14.08
C CYS A 193 -6.16 15.36 12.82
N GLY A 194 -7.37 14.77 12.76
CA GLY A 194 -7.83 14.02 11.58
C GLY A 194 -8.13 14.84 10.32
N CYS A 195 -7.85 16.15 10.30
CA CYS A 195 -7.99 17.01 9.12
C CYS A 195 -6.70 17.07 8.29
N ASP A 196 -6.79 17.55 7.05
CA ASP A 196 -5.65 17.57 6.12
C ASP A 196 -4.63 18.70 6.35
N ARG A 197 -4.83 19.61 7.32
CA ARG A 197 -3.93 20.75 7.53
C ARG A 197 -2.49 20.36 7.87
N TYR A 198 -2.30 19.43 8.79
CA TYR A 198 -0.97 18.98 9.20
C TYR A 198 -0.70 17.64 8.54
N LEU A 199 -0.11 17.69 7.35
CA LEU A 199 0.17 16.50 6.56
C LEU A 199 1.51 15.91 7.00
N GLU A 200 1.49 14.65 7.44
CA GLU A 200 2.69 13.86 7.67
C GLU A 200 3.40 13.61 6.33
N ILE A 201 4.64 14.09 6.22
CA ILE A 201 5.45 13.96 4.99
C ILE A 201 6.61 12.98 5.15
N TRP A 202 7.16 12.79 6.35
CA TRP A 202 8.29 11.90 6.57
C TRP A 202 8.26 11.29 7.98
N ASN A 203 8.37 9.97 8.08
CA ASN A 203 8.51 9.25 9.33
C ASN A 203 9.95 8.73 9.50
N LEU A 204 10.56 9.01 10.66
CA LEU A 204 11.90 8.59 11.06
C LEU A 204 11.79 7.57 12.20
N VAL A 205 12.02 6.29 11.91
CA VAL A 205 11.91 5.20 12.86
C VAL A 205 13.29 4.84 13.43
N PHE A 206 13.40 4.89 14.75
CA PHE A 206 14.61 4.57 15.50
C PHE A 206 14.54 3.11 15.95
N THR A 207 14.78 2.20 15.02
CA THR A 207 14.62 0.76 15.24
C THR A 207 15.66 0.25 16.24
N GLN A 208 15.23 -0.06 17.45
CA GLN A 208 16.12 -0.44 18.56
C GLN A 208 15.66 -1.69 19.33
N TYR A 209 14.45 -2.20 19.02
CA TYR A 209 13.90 -3.40 19.64
C TYR A 209 13.43 -4.41 18.58
N ASN A 210 13.39 -5.68 18.96
CA ASN A 210 12.65 -6.74 18.29
C ASN A 210 11.44 -7.12 19.15
N ARG A 211 10.25 -7.16 18.56
CA ARG A 211 9.03 -7.63 19.22
C ARG A 211 8.87 -9.13 19.04
N GLU A 212 8.85 -9.84 20.15
CA GLU A 212 8.63 -11.29 20.20
C GLU A 212 7.13 -11.63 20.07
N PRO A 213 6.77 -12.90 19.75
CA PRO A 213 5.38 -13.33 19.62
C PRO A 213 4.48 -13.11 20.85
N ASP A 214 5.07 -13.06 22.04
CA ASP A 214 4.39 -12.76 23.31
C ASP A 214 4.25 -11.26 23.60
N GLY A 215 4.77 -10.41 22.70
CA GLY A 215 4.77 -8.95 22.82
C GLY A 215 5.99 -8.37 23.55
N ALA A 216 6.89 -9.19 24.08
CA ALA A 216 8.10 -8.71 24.75
C ALA A 216 9.02 -7.96 23.76
N LEU A 217 9.67 -6.90 24.25
CA LEU A 217 10.62 -6.10 23.47
C LEU A 217 12.05 -6.45 23.87
N THR A 218 12.81 -7.05 22.96
CA THR A 218 14.23 -7.38 23.15
C THR A 218 15.11 -6.35 22.42
N PRO A 219 16.15 -5.77 23.05
CA PRO A 219 17.03 -4.84 22.35
C PRO A 219 17.72 -5.48 21.15
N LEU A 220 17.77 -4.76 20.02
CA LEU A 220 18.52 -5.21 18.85
C LEU A 220 20.03 -5.14 19.12
N PRO A 221 20.84 -6.04 18.52
CA PRO A 221 22.30 -6.02 18.70
C PRO A 221 22.96 -4.70 18.26
N ARG A 222 22.34 -4.03 17.29
CA ARG A 222 22.74 -2.70 16.80
C ARG A 222 21.47 -1.91 16.51
N PRO A 223 21.33 -0.69 17.06
CA PRO A 223 20.27 0.22 16.66
C PRO A 223 20.40 0.58 15.18
N ASN A 224 19.27 0.74 14.51
CA ASN A 224 19.19 0.99 13.08
C ASN A 224 18.26 2.18 12.80
N ILE A 225 18.35 2.73 11.60
CA ILE A 225 17.43 3.75 11.11
C ILE A 225 16.64 3.18 9.95
N ASP A 226 15.33 3.36 10.03
CA ASP A 226 14.37 3.18 8.96
C ASP A 226 13.64 4.51 8.77
N THR A 227 13.49 4.97 7.54
CA THR A 227 12.70 6.16 7.26
C THR A 227 11.79 5.92 6.06
N GLY A 228 10.67 6.62 6.06
CA GLY A 228 9.71 6.55 4.96
C GLY A 228 9.06 7.90 4.70
N MET A 229 9.22 8.40 3.49
CA MET A 229 8.55 9.59 2.97
C MET A 229 7.73 9.21 1.74
N GLY A 230 6.43 9.52 1.76
CA GLY A 230 5.56 9.27 0.61
C GLY A 230 5.86 10.25 -0.52
N LEU A 231 6.33 9.75 -1.68
CA LEU A 231 6.68 10.59 -2.83
C LEU A 231 5.49 11.44 -3.27
N GLU A 232 4.29 10.86 -3.34
CA GLU A 232 3.06 11.53 -3.76
C GLU A 232 2.72 12.71 -2.84
N ARG A 233 2.89 12.54 -1.52
CA ARG A 233 2.63 13.59 -0.54
C ARG A 233 3.62 14.74 -0.69
N LEU A 234 4.91 14.42 -0.82
CA LEU A 234 5.93 15.44 -1.02
C LEU A 234 5.77 16.16 -2.37
N ALA A 235 5.40 15.44 -3.42
CA ALA A 235 5.13 16.00 -4.74
C ALA A 235 3.99 17.01 -4.70
N ALA A 236 2.87 16.68 -4.06
CA ALA A 236 1.74 17.60 -3.87
C ALA A 236 2.19 18.90 -3.18
N VAL A 237 2.92 18.77 -2.07
CA VAL A 237 3.48 19.90 -1.31
C VAL A 237 4.40 20.78 -2.18
N LEU A 238 5.34 20.18 -2.90
CA LEU A 238 6.33 20.91 -3.72
C LEU A 238 5.75 21.44 -5.05
N GLN A 239 4.54 21.05 -5.40
CA GLN A 239 3.78 21.57 -6.53
C GLN A 239 2.71 22.59 -6.10
N GLY A 240 2.49 22.75 -4.79
CA GLY A 240 1.54 23.71 -4.24
C GLY A 240 0.08 23.28 -4.38
N VAL A 241 -0.17 21.96 -4.45
CA VAL A 241 -1.52 21.38 -4.51
C VAL A 241 -1.84 20.64 -3.21
N TYR A 242 -3.12 20.59 -2.84
CA TYR A 242 -3.56 20.00 -1.56
C TYR A 242 -3.91 18.51 -1.66
N SER A 243 -4.17 18.01 -2.87
CA SER A 243 -4.44 16.59 -3.11
C SER A 243 -3.27 15.92 -3.80
N ASN A 244 -2.93 14.71 -3.36
CA ASN A 244 -1.97 13.88 -4.07
C ASN A 244 -2.41 13.62 -5.52
N TYR A 245 -3.73 13.54 -5.74
CA TYR A 245 -4.33 13.30 -7.05
C TYR A 245 -4.22 14.49 -8.01
N ASP A 246 -3.83 15.66 -7.51
CA ASP A 246 -3.61 16.87 -8.31
C ASP A 246 -2.12 17.03 -8.69
N SER A 247 -1.26 16.07 -8.29
CA SER A 247 0.16 16.07 -8.62
C SER A 247 0.43 15.47 -10.00
N ASP A 248 1.60 15.77 -10.57
CA ASP A 248 2.07 15.24 -11.86
C ASP A 248 2.03 13.71 -11.99
N LEU A 249 2.01 12.97 -10.87
CA LEU A 249 1.84 11.51 -10.86
C LEU A 249 0.43 11.03 -11.22
N PHE A 250 -0.57 11.91 -11.12
CA PHE A 250 -1.99 11.55 -11.27
C PHE A 250 -2.73 12.38 -12.30
N VAL A 251 -2.37 13.65 -12.53
CA VAL A 251 -3.18 14.57 -13.37
C VAL A 251 -3.47 13.98 -14.75
N ASP A 252 -2.50 13.31 -15.33
CA ASP A 252 -2.55 12.71 -16.67
C ASP A 252 -3.48 11.49 -16.74
N ILE A 253 -3.63 10.74 -15.64
CA ILE A 253 -4.53 9.60 -15.52
C ILE A 253 -5.96 10.10 -15.27
N VAL A 254 -6.11 11.11 -14.40
CA VAL A 254 -7.38 11.77 -14.12
C VAL A 254 -7.92 12.41 -15.40
N GLN A 255 -7.09 13.13 -16.15
CA GLN A 255 -7.47 13.78 -17.41
C GLN A 255 -7.92 12.75 -18.47
N LEU A 256 -7.22 11.61 -18.60
CA LEU A 256 -7.69 10.54 -19.48
C LEU A 256 -9.06 10.00 -19.02
N THR A 257 -9.29 9.91 -17.72
CA THR A 257 -10.60 9.52 -17.18
C THR A 257 -11.68 10.56 -17.50
N GLU A 258 -11.38 11.86 -17.42
CA GLU A 258 -12.27 12.95 -17.81
C GLU A 258 -12.66 12.86 -19.30
N GLU A 259 -11.69 12.59 -20.16
CA GLU A 259 -11.90 12.43 -21.61
C GLU A 259 -12.79 11.22 -21.92
N LEU A 260 -12.56 10.10 -21.24
CA LEU A 260 -13.35 8.88 -21.40
C LEU A 260 -14.80 9.04 -20.91
N ALA A 261 -14.98 9.76 -19.81
CA ALA A 261 -16.28 9.93 -19.16
C ALA A 261 -17.09 11.11 -19.72
N GLU A 262 -16.46 12.01 -20.50
CA GLU A 262 -17.02 13.31 -20.88
C GLU A 262 -17.48 14.14 -19.66
N LEU A 263 -16.75 13.99 -18.56
CA LEU A 263 -16.98 14.67 -17.27
C LEU A 263 -15.74 15.46 -16.86
N ARG A 264 -15.85 16.24 -15.78
CA ARG A 264 -14.74 17.03 -15.24
C ARG A 264 -14.54 16.76 -13.75
N TYR A 265 -13.29 16.58 -13.37
CA TYR A 265 -12.84 16.46 -12.00
C TYR A 265 -12.83 17.83 -11.32
N GLY A 266 -13.19 17.88 -10.03
CA GLY A 266 -13.32 19.09 -9.24
C GLY A 266 -14.67 19.81 -9.37
N GLN A 267 -15.62 19.26 -10.13
CA GLN A 267 -16.97 19.85 -10.29
C GLN A 267 -18.01 19.26 -9.33
N ASP A 268 -17.86 18.00 -8.95
CA ASP A 268 -18.80 17.28 -8.09
C ASP A 268 -18.01 16.36 -7.16
N SER A 269 -18.05 16.66 -5.86
CA SER A 269 -17.28 15.94 -4.85
C SER A 269 -17.59 14.46 -4.77
N LYS A 270 -18.81 14.02 -5.13
CA LYS A 270 -19.15 12.58 -5.17
C LYS A 270 -18.50 11.90 -6.38
N ARG A 271 -18.44 12.58 -7.52
CA ARG A 271 -17.78 12.05 -8.72
C ARG A 271 -16.26 12.10 -8.61
N ASP A 272 -15.72 13.08 -7.91
CA ASP A 272 -14.28 13.19 -7.64
C ASP A 272 -13.72 11.96 -6.95
N ILE A 273 -14.50 11.32 -6.07
CA ILE A 273 -14.14 10.03 -5.46
C ILE A 273 -13.89 8.98 -6.56
N SER A 274 -14.75 8.92 -7.58
CA SER A 274 -14.63 7.96 -8.68
C SER A 274 -13.36 8.20 -9.49
N PHE A 275 -13.06 9.46 -9.84
CA PHE A 275 -11.82 9.82 -10.53
C PHE A 275 -10.58 9.40 -9.75
N LYS A 276 -10.55 9.68 -8.44
CA LYS A 276 -9.44 9.33 -7.55
C LYS A 276 -9.26 7.81 -7.43
N VAL A 277 -10.34 7.06 -7.18
CA VAL A 277 -10.27 5.59 -7.06
C VAL A 277 -9.78 4.96 -8.36
N ILE A 278 -10.31 5.38 -9.51
CA ILE A 278 -9.91 4.84 -10.82
C ILE A 278 -8.42 5.13 -11.07
N ALA A 279 -7.96 6.34 -10.79
CA ALA A 279 -6.57 6.73 -11.00
C ALA A 279 -5.61 5.91 -10.12
N ASP A 280 -5.88 5.80 -8.81
CA ASP A 280 -5.10 4.97 -7.88
C ASP A 280 -5.10 3.50 -8.27
N HIS A 281 -6.28 2.92 -8.48
CA HIS A 281 -6.41 1.49 -8.74
C HIS A 281 -5.82 1.08 -10.10
N SER A 282 -5.79 1.99 -11.09
CA SER A 282 -5.07 1.75 -12.34
C SER A 282 -3.56 1.61 -12.13
N ARG A 283 -2.96 2.42 -11.24
CA ARG A 283 -1.54 2.30 -10.87
C ARG A 283 -1.29 0.94 -10.22
N THR A 284 -2.10 0.60 -9.22
CA THR A 284 -1.94 -0.65 -8.46
C THR A 284 -2.12 -1.88 -9.35
N ALA A 285 -3.13 -1.90 -10.22
CA ALA A 285 -3.33 -3.00 -11.16
C ALA A 285 -2.12 -3.19 -12.09
N ALA A 286 -1.63 -2.10 -12.70
CA ALA A 286 -0.48 -2.16 -13.61
C ALA A 286 0.77 -2.72 -12.91
N PHE A 287 1.11 -2.22 -11.73
CA PHE A 287 2.31 -2.66 -11.00
C PHE A 287 2.18 -4.10 -10.46
N LEU A 288 1.03 -4.49 -9.93
CA LEU A 288 0.84 -5.87 -9.45
C LEU A 288 0.91 -6.89 -10.59
N ILE A 289 0.31 -6.58 -11.75
CA ILE A 289 0.38 -7.47 -12.92
C ILE A 289 1.80 -7.52 -13.48
N ALA A 290 2.51 -6.38 -13.51
CA ALA A 290 3.91 -6.35 -13.93
C ALA A 290 4.84 -7.18 -13.03
N ASP A 291 4.54 -7.25 -11.73
CA ASP A 291 5.22 -8.13 -10.77
C ASP A 291 4.69 -9.59 -10.78
N GLY A 292 3.90 -9.96 -11.80
CA GLY A 292 3.49 -11.34 -12.08
C GLY A 292 2.22 -11.82 -11.38
N ILE A 293 1.45 -10.92 -10.76
CA ILE A 293 0.22 -11.31 -10.05
C ILE A 293 -0.96 -11.39 -11.03
N MET A 294 -1.70 -12.49 -10.95
CA MET A 294 -2.89 -12.74 -11.75
C MET A 294 -4.17 -12.64 -10.90
N PRO A 295 -5.28 -12.07 -11.43
CA PRO A 295 -6.55 -12.05 -10.72
C PRO A 295 -7.04 -13.47 -10.36
N SER A 296 -7.28 -13.73 -9.08
CA SER A 296 -7.70 -15.03 -8.56
C SER A 296 -8.75 -14.89 -7.45
N ASN A 297 -9.20 -16.01 -6.87
CA ASN A 297 -10.13 -16.03 -5.73
C ASN A 297 -9.44 -16.00 -4.36
N GLU A 298 -8.11 -16.11 -4.31
CA GLU A 298 -7.37 -16.24 -3.04
C GLU A 298 -6.06 -15.42 -3.03
N GLY A 299 -5.60 -15.08 -1.82
CA GLY A 299 -4.32 -14.42 -1.59
C GLY A 299 -4.14 -13.11 -2.37
N ARG A 300 -2.95 -12.92 -2.96
CA ARG A 300 -2.56 -11.70 -3.68
C ARG A 300 -3.43 -11.46 -4.92
N GLY A 301 -3.77 -12.53 -5.63
CA GLY A 301 -4.61 -12.45 -6.83
C GLY A 301 -6.05 -12.03 -6.52
N TYR A 302 -6.57 -12.39 -5.34
CA TYR A 302 -7.85 -11.86 -4.87
C TYR A 302 -7.80 -10.36 -4.63
N VAL A 303 -6.74 -9.85 -4.01
CA VAL A 303 -6.60 -8.39 -3.80
C VAL A 303 -6.55 -7.64 -5.13
N LEU A 304 -5.74 -8.10 -6.09
CA LEU A 304 -5.71 -7.53 -7.43
C LEU A 304 -7.10 -7.52 -8.08
N ARG A 305 -7.82 -8.65 -7.99
CA ARG A 305 -9.18 -8.75 -8.50
C ARG A 305 -10.12 -7.73 -7.85
N ARG A 306 -10.07 -7.57 -6.52
CA ARG A 306 -10.90 -6.57 -5.81
C ARG A 306 -10.63 -5.15 -6.31
N ILE A 307 -9.36 -4.79 -6.45
CA ILE A 307 -8.92 -3.47 -6.93
C ILE A 307 -9.44 -3.21 -8.35
N ILE A 308 -9.25 -4.15 -9.27
CA ILE A 308 -9.76 -4.02 -10.66
C ILE A 308 -11.28 -3.85 -10.66
N ARG A 309 -12.02 -4.72 -9.95
CA ARG A 309 -13.49 -4.69 -9.90
C ARG A 309 -14.04 -3.41 -9.29
N ARG A 310 -13.37 -2.88 -8.27
CA ARG A 310 -13.73 -1.62 -7.63
C ARG A 310 -13.51 -0.44 -8.58
N ALA A 311 -12.40 -0.40 -9.32
CA ALA A 311 -12.18 0.59 -10.37
C ALA A 311 -13.27 0.55 -11.46
N ILE A 312 -13.66 -0.65 -11.91
CA ILE A 312 -14.73 -0.85 -12.90
C ILE A 312 -16.07 -0.32 -12.37
N ARG A 313 -16.40 -0.60 -11.11
CA ARG A 313 -17.62 -0.08 -10.46
C ARG A 313 -17.66 1.44 -10.46
N TYR A 314 -16.58 2.10 -10.06
CA TYR A 314 -16.51 3.56 -10.11
C TYR A 314 -16.52 4.11 -11.54
N GLY A 315 -16.00 3.35 -12.52
CA GLY A 315 -16.18 3.66 -13.93
C GLY A 315 -17.65 3.69 -14.35
N GLN A 316 -18.46 2.73 -13.88
CA GLN A 316 -19.91 2.73 -14.10
C GLN A 316 -20.60 3.94 -13.46
N VAL A 317 -20.17 4.39 -12.28
CA VAL A 317 -20.69 5.61 -11.64
C VAL A 317 -20.43 6.85 -12.52
N LEU A 318 -19.30 6.90 -13.22
CA LEU A 318 -18.98 7.94 -14.19
C LEU A 318 -19.65 7.74 -15.57
N GLY A 319 -20.39 6.65 -15.77
CA GLY A 319 -21.06 6.34 -17.04
C GLY A 319 -20.17 5.74 -18.11
N LEU A 320 -18.97 5.27 -17.77
CA LEU A 320 -18.06 4.58 -18.70
C LEU A 320 -18.67 3.28 -19.21
N LYS A 321 -18.53 3.03 -20.52
CA LYS A 321 -19.10 1.86 -21.19
C LYS A 321 -18.01 1.02 -21.84
N GLY A 322 -18.15 -0.30 -21.71
CA GLY A 322 -17.20 -1.27 -22.23
C GLY A 322 -15.84 -1.21 -21.51
N PRO A 323 -14.85 -1.99 -21.99
CA PRO A 323 -13.53 -2.03 -21.36
C PRO A 323 -12.81 -0.68 -21.46
N PHE A 324 -12.46 -0.09 -20.33
CA PHE A 324 -11.75 1.20 -20.27
C PHE A 324 -10.46 1.15 -19.44
N LEU A 325 -10.36 0.22 -18.47
CA LEU A 325 -9.29 0.24 -17.48
C LEU A 325 -7.91 0.00 -18.12
N HIS A 326 -7.85 -0.80 -19.19
CA HIS A 326 -6.61 -1.06 -19.92
C HIS A 326 -5.96 0.23 -20.49
N ARG A 327 -6.77 1.19 -20.94
CA ARG A 327 -6.28 2.49 -21.45
C ARG A 327 -5.64 3.31 -20.34
N LEU A 328 -6.19 3.22 -19.13
CA LEU A 328 -5.64 3.90 -17.95
C LEU A 328 -4.36 3.21 -17.48
N THR A 329 -4.31 1.88 -17.47
CA THR A 329 -3.06 1.16 -17.17
C THR A 329 -1.98 1.42 -18.21
N ASP A 330 -2.32 1.58 -19.49
CA ASP A 330 -1.37 2.00 -20.52
C ASP A 330 -0.80 3.39 -20.24
N LYS A 331 -1.66 4.34 -19.81
CA LYS A 331 -1.22 5.67 -19.41
C LYS A 331 -0.28 5.62 -18.19
N VAL A 332 -0.56 4.74 -17.22
CA VAL A 332 0.35 4.48 -16.10
C VAL A 332 1.70 3.95 -16.60
N VAL A 333 1.70 2.98 -17.51
CA VAL A 333 2.94 2.44 -18.10
C VAL A 333 3.73 3.57 -18.76
N ASP A 334 3.10 4.41 -19.57
CA ASP A 334 3.78 5.50 -20.27
C ASP A 334 4.39 6.52 -19.30
N LEU A 335 3.68 6.86 -18.21
CA LEU A 335 4.16 7.79 -17.17
C LEU A 335 5.33 7.23 -16.34
N MET A 336 5.24 5.95 -15.95
CA MET A 336 6.12 5.34 -14.95
C MET A 336 7.26 4.51 -15.54
N ASN A 337 7.19 4.12 -16.81
CA ASN A 337 8.21 3.30 -17.49
C ASN A 337 9.66 3.88 -17.43
N PRO A 338 9.90 5.19 -17.48
CA PRO A 338 11.25 5.73 -17.33
C PRO A 338 11.93 5.35 -16.00
N ASP A 339 11.15 5.23 -14.91
CA ASP A 339 11.63 4.85 -13.59
C ASP A 339 11.52 3.34 -13.35
N TYR A 340 10.52 2.70 -13.96
CA TYR A 340 10.16 1.29 -13.79
C TYR A 340 10.04 0.59 -15.15
N PRO A 341 11.16 0.26 -15.82
CA PRO A 341 11.15 -0.30 -17.18
C PRO A 341 10.49 -1.67 -17.28
N GLU A 342 10.35 -2.39 -16.16
CA GLU A 342 9.55 -3.61 -16.08
C GLU A 342 8.09 -3.42 -16.51
N LEU A 343 7.51 -2.21 -16.35
CA LEU A 343 6.15 -1.90 -16.81
C LEU A 343 6.05 -1.94 -18.33
N GLY A 344 7.01 -1.32 -19.03
CA GLY A 344 7.04 -1.33 -20.50
C GLY A 344 7.26 -2.73 -21.07
N GLN A 345 8.08 -3.55 -20.40
CA GLN A 345 8.30 -4.95 -20.76
C GLN A 345 7.03 -5.80 -20.62
N SER A 346 6.20 -5.48 -19.62
CA SER A 346 4.95 -6.18 -19.32
C SER A 346 3.70 -5.54 -19.93
N LYS A 347 3.81 -4.45 -20.71
CA LYS A 347 2.66 -3.65 -21.20
C LYS A 347 1.54 -4.49 -21.80
N ARG A 348 1.88 -5.35 -22.77
CA ARG A 348 0.89 -6.22 -23.43
C ARG A 348 0.24 -7.22 -22.48
N PHE A 349 1.01 -7.75 -21.53
CA PHE A 349 0.49 -8.68 -20.53
C PHE A 349 -0.48 -7.98 -19.57
N ILE A 350 -0.15 -6.75 -19.14
CA ILE A 350 -1.04 -5.91 -18.32
C ILE A 350 -2.36 -5.66 -19.05
N GLU A 351 -2.28 -5.24 -20.31
CA GLU A 351 -3.45 -4.97 -21.16
C GLU A 351 -4.36 -6.21 -21.27
N GLU A 352 -3.81 -7.36 -21.65
CA GLU A 352 -4.57 -8.61 -21.82
C GLU A 352 -5.23 -9.05 -20.50
N VAL A 353 -4.53 -8.97 -19.37
CA VAL A 353 -5.07 -9.35 -18.06
C VAL A 353 -6.23 -8.44 -17.63
N VAL A 354 -6.06 -7.13 -17.79
CA VAL A 354 -7.07 -6.14 -17.39
C VAL A 354 -8.33 -6.28 -18.25
N ILE A 355 -8.20 -6.38 -19.58
CA ILE A 355 -9.34 -6.56 -20.48
C ILE A 355 -10.13 -7.82 -20.11
N ASN A 356 -9.44 -8.94 -19.89
CA ASN A 356 -10.09 -10.21 -19.55
C ASN A 356 -10.87 -10.15 -18.23
N GLU A 357 -10.29 -9.56 -17.18
CA GLU A 357 -10.99 -9.42 -15.89
C GLU A 357 -12.18 -8.45 -16.00
N GLU A 358 -12.03 -7.35 -16.75
CA GLU A 358 -13.09 -6.36 -16.94
C GLU A 358 -14.29 -6.92 -17.71
N GLN A 359 -14.04 -7.64 -18.80
CA GLN A 359 -15.09 -8.32 -19.56
C GLN A 359 -15.80 -9.38 -18.72
N ARG A 360 -15.04 -10.19 -17.97
CA ARG A 360 -15.61 -11.23 -17.11
C ARG A 360 -16.48 -10.66 -16.00
N PHE A 361 -16.11 -9.50 -15.45
CA PHE A 361 -16.86 -8.89 -14.35
C PHE A 361 -18.07 -8.08 -14.82
N ALA A 362 -18.04 -7.49 -16.01
CA ALA A 362 -19.14 -6.70 -16.55
C ALA A 362 -20.49 -7.46 -16.54
N ASP A 363 -20.46 -8.74 -16.94
CA ASP A 363 -21.66 -9.59 -16.97
C ASP A 363 -22.27 -9.83 -15.58
N THR A 364 -21.42 -10.03 -14.55
CA THR A 364 -21.89 -10.29 -13.18
C THR A 364 -22.21 -9.00 -12.43
N LEU A 365 -21.54 -7.89 -12.76
CA LEU A 365 -21.75 -6.58 -12.16
C LEU A 365 -23.18 -6.09 -12.36
N PHE A 366 -23.73 -6.19 -13.56
CA PHE A 366 -25.10 -5.73 -13.84
C PHE A 366 -26.15 -6.45 -12.98
N HIS A 367 -26.06 -7.79 -12.93
CA HIS A 367 -26.99 -8.62 -12.17
C HIS A 367 -26.82 -8.42 -10.66
N GLY A 368 -25.58 -8.36 -10.17
CA GLY A 368 -25.29 -8.15 -8.75
C GLY A 368 -25.76 -6.78 -8.25
N LEU A 369 -25.59 -5.71 -9.05
CA LEU A 369 -26.10 -4.36 -8.71
C LEU A 369 -27.62 -4.32 -8.66
N SER A 370 -28.28 -5.01 -9.60
CA SER A 370 -29.75 -5.07 -9.64
C SER A 370 -30.30 -5.78 -8.39
N LEU A 371 -29.71 -6.92 -8.01
CA LEU A 371 -30.08 -7.64 -6.80
C LEU A 371 -29.84 -6.81 -5.54
N LEU A 372 -28.65 -6.20 -5.42
CA LEU A 372 -28.29 -5.39 -4.25
C LEU A 372 -29.26 -4.21 -4.08
N LYS A 373 -29.62 -3.53 -5.17
CA LYS A 373 -30.58 -2.44 -5.15
C LYS A 373 -31.97 -2.88 -4.70
N GLU A 374 -32.47 -3.99 -5.26
CA GLU A 374 -33.78 -4.55 -4.86
C GLU A 374 -33.84 -4.87 -3.36
N GLU A 375 -32.80 -5.51 -2.84
CA GLU A 375 -32.70 -5.84 -1.41
C GLU A 375 -32.57 -4.60 -0.53
N MET A 376 -31.81 -3.59 -0.96
CA MET A 376 -31.70 -2.32 -0.25
C MET A 376 -33.05 -1.58 -0.21
N ASP A 377 -33.81 -1.56 -1.30
CA ASP A 377 -35.15 -0.97 -1.35
C ASP A 377 -36.12 -1.70 -0.38
N GLN A 378 -36.04 -3.03 -0.31
CA GLN A 378 -36.80 -3.82 0.66
C GLN A 378 -36.39 -3.53 2.10
N LEU A 379 -35.10 -3.35 2.38
CA LEU A 379 -34.60 -3.01 3.71
C LEU A 379 -35.05 -1.61 4.14
N ARG A 380 -35.02 -0.61 3.23
CA ARG A 380 -35.59 0.72 3.47
C ARG A 380 -37.07 0.64 3.84
N SER A 381 -37.84 -0.22 3.17
CA SER A 381 -39.27 -0.42 3.46
C SER A 381 -39.54 -0.99 4.87
N LYS A 382 -38.53 -1.63 5.47
CA LYS A 382 -38.56 -2.22 6.82
C LYS A 382 -37.83 -1.36 7.86
N GLU A 383 -37.48 -0.11 7.52
CA GLU A 383 -36.70 0.81 8.36
C GLU A 383 -35.34 0.24 8.82
N SER A 384 -34.77 -0.68 8.03
CA SER A 384 -33.44 -1.22 8.25
C SER A 384 -32.45 -0.61 7.26
N HIS A 385 -31.33 -0.10 7.79
CA HIS A 385 -30.23 0.47 7.00
C HIS A 385 -28.96 -0.41 7.08
N ILE A 386 -29.12 -1.69 7.41
CA ILE A 386 -28.03 -2.65 7.54
C ILE A 386 -28.21 -3.76 6.50
N ILE A 387 -27.23 -3.91 5.61
CA ILE A 387 -27.17 -5.01 4.64
C ILE A 387 -26.70 -6.28 5.37
N PRO A 388 -27.52 -7.36 5.40
CA PRO A 388 -27.20 -8.54 6.19
C PRO A 388 -26.02 -9.31 5.60
N GLY A 389 -25.20 -9.90 6.47
CA GLY A 389 -24.00 -10.64 6.06
C GLY A 389 -24.26 -11.81 5.12
N SER A 390 -25.44 -12.43 5.19
CA SER A 390 -25.88 -13.49 4.26
C SER A 390 -26.08 -12.98 2.83
N LEU A 391 -26.55 -11.74 2.66
CA LEU A 391 -26.68 -11.12 1.34
C LEU A 391 -25.31 -10.75 0.78
N ILE A 392 -24.42 -10.19 1.61
CA ILE A 392 -23.03 -9.91 1.23
C ILE A 392 -22.35 -11.21 0.78
N PHE A 393 -22.54 -12.29 1.52
CA PHE A 393 -22.01 -13.61 1.18
C PHE A 393 -22.56 -14.13 -0.15
N ARG A 394 -23.87 -13.99 -0.40
CA ARG A 394 -24.48 -14.36 -1.69
C ARG A 394 -23.90 -13.53 -2.85
N LEU A 395 -23.73 -12.22 -2.66
CA LEU A 395 -23.13 -11.33 -3.64
C LEU A 395 -21.67 -11.73 -3.94
N TYR A 396 -20.92 -12.07 -2.91
CA TYR A 396 -19.55 -12.59 -3.01
C TYR A 396 -19.49 -13.93 -3.75
N ASP A 397 -20.25 -14.94 -3.29
CA ASP A 397 -20.16 -16.32 -3.79
C ASP A 397 -20.76 -16.47 -5.20
N THR A 398 -21.90 -15.84 -5.46
CA THR A 398 -22.63 -16.00 -6.73
C THR A 398 -22.19 -14.99 -7.80
N PHE A 399 -21.96 -13.74 -7.43
CA PHE A 399 -21.69 -12.66 -8.38
C PHE A 399 -20.23 -12.17 -8.35
N GLY A 400 -19.44 -12.67 -7.40
CA GLY A 400 -18.04 -12.29 -7.21
C GLY A 400 -17.89 -10.85 -6.72
N PHE A 401 -18.85 -10.31 -5.98
CA PHE A 401 -18.80 -8.96 -5.41
C PHE A 401 -17.97 -8.99 -4.13
N PRO A 402 -16.82 -8.30 -4.09
CA PRO A 402 -16.06 -8.19 -2.85
C PRO A 402 -16.86 -7.43 -1.78
N PRO A 403 -16.69 -7.76 -0.48
CA PRO A 403 -17.37 -7.05 0.59
C PRO A 403 -17.07 -5.54 0.57
N ASP A 404 -15.84 -5.15 0.21
CA ASP A 404 -15.44 -3.72 0.13
C ASP A 404 -16.22 -2.98 -0.98
N LEU A 405 -16.57 -3.66 -2.08
CA LEU A 405 -17.39 -3.10 -3.15
C LEU A 405 -18.85 -2.94 -2.69
N VAL A 406 -19.36 -3.89 -1.90
CA VAL A 406 -20.70 -3.77 -1.29
C VAL A 406 -20.71 -2.64 -0.26
N GLU A 407 -19.64 -2.48 0.52
CA GLU A 407 -19.48 -1.37 1.47
C GLU A 407 -19.54 -0.01 0.79
N ASP A 408 -18.81 0.18 -0.33
CA ASP A 408 -18.85 1.42 -1.11
C ASP A 408 -20.26 1.74 -1.60
N ILE A 409 -20.97 0.74 -2.16
CA ILE A 409 -22.33 0.92 -2.66
C ILE A 409 -23.30 1.24 -1.51
N ALA A 410 -23.15 0.55 -0.39
CA ALA A 410 -23.95 0.80 0.80
C ALA A 410 -23.74 2.24 1.29
N ARG A 411 -22.49 2.69 1.36
CA ARG A 411 -22.13 4.04 1.82
C ARG A 411 -22.72 5.14 0.93
N ASP A 412 -22.74 4.95 -0.38
CA ASP A 412 -23.32 5.91 -1.33
C ASP A 412 -24.84 6.14 -1.11
N ASP A 413 -25.50 5.19 -0.45
CA ASP A 413 -26.95 5.11 -0.22
C ASP A 413 -27.33 5.19 1.29
N ASP A 414 -26.39 5.58 2.15
CA ASP A 414 -26.55 5.69 3.61
C ASP A 414 -26.91 4.35 4.31
N PHE A 415 -26.38 3.24 3.81
CA PHE A 415 -26.43 1.92 4.42
C PHE A 415 -25.10 1.55 5.09
N SER A 416 -25.18 0.72 6.14
CA SER A 416 -24.04 -0.01 6.69
C SER A 416 -24.12 -1.50 6.33
N ILE A 417 -23.03 -2.22 6.51
CA ILE A 417 -22.93 -3.63 6.16
C ILE A 417 -22.61 -4.48 7.41
N ASP A 418 -23.19 -5.67 7.49
CA ASP A 418 -22.90 -6.65 8.54
C ASP A 418 -21.72 -7.55 8.14
N LEU A 419 -20.49 -7.04 8.37
CA LEU A 419 -19.25 -7.77 8.12
C LEU A 419 -19.11 -8.99 9.02
N GLU A 420 -19.54 -8.93 10.28
CA GLU A 420 -19.47 -10.07 11.19
C GLU A 420 -20.36 -11.23 10.70
N GLY A 421 -21.56 -10.92 10.20
CA GLY A 421 -22.45 -11.91 9.58
C GLY A 421 -21.85 -12.50 8.31
N PHE A 422 -21.17 -11.69 7.50
CA PHE A 422 -20.45 -12.17 6.32
C PHE A 422 -19.33 -13.14 6.70
N ASP A 423 -18.51 -12.79 7.70
CA ASP A 423 -17.41 -13.65 8.18
C ASP A 423 -17.93 -14.98 8.75
N LYS A 424 -19.07 -14.95 9.46
CA LYS A 424 -19.76 -16.16 9.93
C LYS A 424 -20.20 -17.03 8.75
N ALA A 425 -20.84 -16.46 7.74
CA ALA A 425 -21.28 -17.19 6.55
C ALA A 425 -20.08 -17.79 5.76
N MET A 426 -18.98 -17.04 5.64
CA MET A 426 -17.73 -17.53 5.07
C MET A 426 -17.13 -18.69 5.86
N ALA A 427 -17.14 -18.62 7.20
CA ALA A 427 -16.64 -19.69 8.06
C ALA A 427 -17.50 -20.96 7.95
N GLU A 428 -18.82 -20.81 7.86
CA GLU A 428 -19.76 -21.92 7.63
C GLU A 428 -19.55 -22.58 6.27
N GLN A 429 -19.36 -21.80 5.20
CA GLN A 429 -19.04 -22.32 3.88
C GLN A 429 -17.71 -23.08 3.88
N ARG A 430 -16.66 -22.54 4.51
CA ARG A 430 -15.36 -23.22 4.66
C ARG A 430 -15.49 -24.54 5.43
N ALA A 431 -16.23 -24.54 6.53
CA ALA A 431 -16.47 -25.76 7.30
C ALA A 431 -17.28 -26.79 6.51
N THR A 432 -18.27 -26.34 5.72
CA THR A 432 -19.09 -27.20 4.86
C THR A 432 -18.28 -27.78 3.71
N SER A 433 -17.47 -26.96 3.03
CA SER A 433 -16.57 -27.40 1.95
C SER A 433 -15.53 -28.40 2.44
N GLN A 434 -14.99 -28.22 3.65
CA GLN A 434 -14.11 -29.19 4.32
C GLN A 434 -14.84 -30.48 4.74
N ARG A 435 -16.13 -30.43 5.09
CA ARG A 435 -16.95 -31.62 5.39
C ARG A 435 -17.40 -32.37 4.14
N SER A 436 -17.67 -31.65 3.04
CA SER A 436 -17.93 -32.23 1.72
C SER A 436 -16.66 -32.70 1.02
N TRP A 437 -15.48 -32.31 1.50
CA TRP A 437 -14.21 -32.98 1.20
C TRP A 437 -14.18 -34.37 1.85
N LYS A 438 -14.95 -35.30 1.29
CA LYS A 438 -14.67 -36.73 1.41
C LYS A 438 -13.67 -37.10 0.33
N GLY A 439 -12.39 -37.02 0.71
CA GLY A 439 -11.25 -37.72 0.10
C GLY A 439 -11.23 -37.84 -1.42
N SER A 440 -10.65 -36.84 -2.09
CA SER A 440 -9.66 -37.15 -3.13
C SER A 440 -8.29 -36.79 -2.56
N GLY A 441 -7.56 -37.83 -2.15
CA GLY A 441 -6.12 -37.87 -1.87
C GLY A 441 -5.48 -36.70 -1.13
N GLN A 442 -5.46 -36.75 0.21
CA GLN A 442 -4.16 -36.56 0.85
C GLN A 442 -3.33 -37.78 0.46
N GLU A 443 -2.61 -37.70 -0.65
CA GLU A 443 -1.46 -38.60 -0.82
C GLU A 443 -0.47 -38.22 0.27
N VAL A 444 -0.53 -38.99 1.36
CA VAL A 444 0.66 -39.32 2.14
C VAL A 444 1.79 -39.48 1.14
N ILE A 445 2.83 -38.64 1.23
CA ILE A 445 4.02 -38.71 0.36
C ILE A 445 4.32 -40.19 0.13
N PRO A 446 4.11 -40.71 -1.10
CA PRO A 446 4.24 -42.14 -1.37
C PRO A 446 5.59 -42.62 -0.86
N GLU A 447 5.63 -43.80 -0.24
CA GLU A 447 6.81 -44.31 0.46
C GLU A 447 8.09 -44.24 -0.39
N ILE A 448 7.93 -44.37 -1.71
CA ILE A 448 8.99 -44.19 -2.70
C ILE A 448 9.73 -42.84 -2.58
N TYR A 449 9.02 -41.73 -2.35
CA TYR A 449 9.64 -40.40 -2.27
C TYR A 449 10.42 -40.22 -0.97
N ARG A 450 9.94 -40.78 0.15
CA ARG A 450 10.68 -40.84 1.42
C ARG A 450 11.91 -41.75 1.33
N MET A 451 11.80 -42.84 0.58
CA MET A 451 12.92 -43.74 0.30
C MET A 451 13.97 -43.09 -0.61
N LEU A 452 13.56 -42.28 -1.60
CA LEU A 452 14.48 -41.57 -2.48
C LEU A 452 15.21 -40.44 -1.73
N ASP A 453 14.51 -39.70 -0.87
CA ASP A 453 15.10 -38.66 -0.02
C ASP A 453 16.14 -39.23 0.95
N SER A 454 15.86 -40.38 1.59
CA SER A 454 16.84 -41.05 2.46
C SER A 454 18.07 -41.61 1.74
N ARG A 455 18.03 -41.73 0.39
CA ARG A 455 19.18 -42.06 -0.46
C ARG A 455 19.95 -40.82 -0.94
N GLY A 456 19.57 -39.62 -0.49
CA GLY A 456 20.23 -38.35 -0.82
C GLY A 456 19.99 -37.88 -2.25
N LEU A 457 18.85 -38.28 -2.85
CA LEU A 457 18.50 -37.89 -4.22
C LEU A 457 17.64 -36.64 -4.20
N ASP A 458 18.19 -35.54 -4.73
CA ASP A 458 17.51 -34.25 -4.87
C ASP A 458 16.91 -34.12 -6.28
N CYS A 459 15.67 -33.63 -6.36
CA CYS A 459 14.99 -33.35 -7.63
C CYS A 459 14.73 -31.85 -7.70
N ARG A 460 15.47 -31.16 -8.59
CA ARG A 460 15.35 -29.72 -8.76
C ARG A 460 14.40 -29.38 -9.90
N PHE A 461 13.49 -28.46 -9.63
CA PHE A 461 12.66 -27.87 -10.68
C PHE A 461 13.45 -26.84 -11.47
N LEU A 462 13.67 -27.09 -12.76
CA LEU A 462 14.45 -26.23 -13.66
C LEU A 462 13.57 -25.34 -14.57
N GLY A 463 12.25 -25.42 -14.44
CA GLY A 463 11.30 -24.80 -15.38
C GLY A 463 11.26 -23.27 -15.37
N TYR A 464 11.92 -22.62 -14.41
CA TYR A 464 12.13 -21.18 -14.40
C TYR A 464 13.33 -20.74 -15.25
N GLU A 465 14.26 -21.66 -15.55
CA GLU A 465 15.55 -21.36 -16.18
C GLU A 465 15.66 -21.94 -17.60
N THR A 466 15.03 -23.10 -17.85
CA THR A 466 15.14 -23.79 -19.15
C THR A 466 13.88 -24.59 -19.50
N LEU A 467 13.60 -24.68 -20.81
CA LEU A 467 12.55 -25.54 -21.39
C LEU A 467 13.07 -26.94 -21.77
N ARG A 468 14.37 -27.21 -21.59
CA ARG A 468 15.00 -28.50 -21.91
C ARG A 468 16.00 -28.87 -20.80
N ALA A 469 15.94 -30.12 -20.35
CA ALA A 469 16.89 -30.67 -19.38
C ALA A 469 17.13 -32.16 -19.64
N GLU A 470 18.29 -32.65 -19.23
CA GLU A 470 18.64 -34.08 -19.24
C GLU A 470 18.49 -34.63 -17.82
N GLY A 471 17.88 -35.80 -17.68
CA GLY A 471 17.65 -36.47 -16.40
C GLY A 471 18.12 -37.92 -16.43
N LYS A 472 18.57 -38.43 -15.28
CA LYS A 472 18.94 -39.84 -15.11
C LYS A 472 17.74 -40.63 -14.59
N VAL A 473 17.30 -41.63 -15.34
CA VAL A 473 16.27 -42.57 -14.89
C VAL A 473 16.85 -43.46 -13.78
N ILE A 474 16.15 -43.52 -12.64
CA ILE A 474 16.52 -44.37 -11.51
C ILE A 474 15.56 -45.56 -11.50
N SER A 475 16.11 -46.77 -11.71
CA SER A 475 15.37 -48.04 -11.68
C SER A 475 15.48 -48.73 -10.32
#